data_AF-A0A8J3M3M8-F1
#
_entry.id   AF-A0A8J3M3M8-F1
#
_cell.length_a   1.000
_cell.length_b   1.000
_cell.length_c   1.000
_cell.angle_alpha   90.00
_cell.angle_beta   90.00
_cell.angle_gamma   90.00
#
_symmetry.space_group_name_H-M   'P 1'
#
loop_
_entity.id
_entity.type
_entity.pdbx_description
1 polymer ?
#
loop_
_entity_poly.entity_id
_entity_poly.type
_entity_poly.pdbx_seq_one_letter_code
_entity_poly.pdbx_strand_id
1 'polypeptide(L)'
;MAETAHVEVWRFDSIHLVKITGVLDFAASVRLRLVLFEQLDAGADQVVVDLAGVRLIDASAVGVMLRVQEQLAERGGTLRVQGAQGLALEVLEITGSAKALAAYDPPLELPSSAERADNVEHLGTDRHQWQGLWGDEINTLLWTISQLPADDPHRRHLRQKVVEACLPYAERLARRFHGLGESAADLNQVAAVGLLKAVDRFDPSHTTDFASYATPTIVGELKRHFRDRGWSVRVPRRLQELRLEINQARESLTQRLGRSPTVRDVADHLDIDEEPVVEAMVAASGYRASSLYAPTHPGEDAMTPADWLGQEDDGLDAVEFREALHPLLAKLPHREQKILSLRFYGNMTQAEIARDLGISQMHVSRLLSRTLDRLREDLLRQD
;
A
#
# COMPACT_ATOMS: atom_id res chain seq x y z
N MET A 1 28.58 -13.09 27.68
CA MET A 1 28.83 -12.28 26.47
C MET A 1 28.13 -12.98 25.33
N ALA A 2 27.18 -12.35 24.65
CA ALA A 2 26.50 -12.99 23.52
C ALA A 2 27.52 -13.24 22.41
N GLU A 3 27.74 -14.51 22.04
CA GLU A 3 28.60 -14.86 20.92
C GLU A 3 27.99 -14.31 19.64
N THR A 4 28.61 -13.26 19.12
CA THR A 4 28.17 -12.59 17.90
C THR A 4 28.50 -13.48 16.71
N ALA A 5 27.56 -13.64 15.76
CA ALA A 5 27.86 -14.32 14.52
C ALA A 5 28.95 -13.56 13.73
N HIS A 6 30.00 -14.27 13.33
CA HIS A 6 31.04 -13.77 12.44
C HIS A 6 30.77 -14.28 11.03
N VAL A 7 30.91 -13.39 10.04
CA VAL A 7 30.64 -13.69 8.63
C VAL A 7 31.88 -13.37 7.81
N GLU A 8 32.29 -14.29 6.96
CA GLU A 8 33.41 -14.15 6.02
C GLU A 8 32.87 -14.39 4.61
N VAL A 9 33.29 -13.59 3.62
CA VAL A 9 32.81 -13.70 2.23
C VAL A 9 34.00 -13.87 1.28
N TRP A 10 33.87 -14.80 0.34
CA TRP A 10 34.80 -14.96 -0.78
C TRP A 10 34.03 -14.93 -2.09
N ARG A 11 34.53 -14.19 -3.08
CA ARG A 11 33.90 -14.04 -4.40
C ARG A 11 34.77 -14.75 -5.43
N PHE A 12 34.19 -15.70 -6.16
CA PHE A 12 34.85 -16.50 -7.20
C PHE A 12 34.02 -16.41 -8.48
N ASP A 13 34.35 -15.47 -9.37
CA ASP A 13 33.55 -15.17 -10.57
C ASP A 13 32.06 -15.00 -10.24
N SER A 14 31.20 -15.94 -10.63
CA SER A 14 29.76 -15.92 -10.35
C SER A 14 29.35 -16.68 -9.08
N ILE A 15 30.29 -17.26 -8.35
CA ILE A 15 30.07 -18.06 -7.13
C ILE A 15 30.59 -17.32 -5.90
N HIS A 16 29.70 -16.93 -4.99
CA HIS A 16 30.05 -16.21 -3.77
C HIS A 16 29.85 -17.11 -2.54
N LEU A 17 30.91 -17.37 -1.78
CA LEU A 17 30.89 -18.15 -0.55
C LEU A 17 30.73 -17.22 0.65
N VAL A 18 29.76 -17.49 1.51
CA VAL A 18 29.49 -16.77 2.76
C VAL A 18 29.61 -17.76 3.92
N LYS A 19 30.72 -17.73 4.65
CA LYS A 19 30.94 -18.58 5.82
C LYS A 19 30.50 -17.88 7.07
N ILE A 20 29.78 -18.60 7.91
CA ILE A 20 29.22 -18.06 9.14
C ILE A 20 29.68 -18.92 10.31
N THR A 21 30.09 -18.26 11.40
CA THR A 21 30.43 -18.93 12.65
C THR A 21 29.73 -18.24 13.82
N GLY A 22 29.34 -18.99 14.86
CA GLY A 22 28.66 -18.46 16.04
C GLY A 22 27.14 -18.73 16.09
N VAL A 23 26.36 -17.75 16.56
CA VAL A 23 24.91 -17.87 16.76
C VAL A 23 24.16 -16.95 15.79
N LEU A 24 23.35 -17.53 14.90
CA LEU A 24 22.46 -16.82 13.99
C LEU A 24 21.09 -16.61 14.64
N ASP A 25 21.01 -15.62 15.54
CA ASP A 25 19.74 -15.18 16.14
C ASP A 25 19.04 -14.08 15.32
N PHE A 26 17.92 -13.55 15.84
CA PHE A 26 17.17 -12.48 15.18
C PHE A 26 18.03 -11.26 14.87
N ALA A 27 18.94 -10.88 15.77
CA ALA A 27 19.82 -9.73 15.57
C ALA A 27 20.86 -10.00 14.48
N ALA A 28 21.44 -11.21 14.46
CA ALA A 28 22.35 -11.66 13.42
C ALA A 28 21.64 -11.84 12.06
N SER A 29 20.35 -12.19 12.05
CA SER A 29 19.57 -12.37 10.81
C SER A 29 19.47 -11.09 9.97
N VAL A 30 19.46 -9.93 10.63
CA VAL A 30 19.45 -8.64 9.92
C VAL A 30 20.78 -8.40 9.22
N ARG A 31 21.89 -8.79 9.86
CA ARG A 31 23.24 -8.72 9.27
C ARG A 31 23.38 -9.71 8.12
N LEU A 32 22.89 -10.93 8.30
CA LEU A 32 22.82 -11.96 7.27
C LEU A 32 22.08 -11.45 6.03
N ARG A 33 20.98 -10.71 6.24
CA ARG A 33 20.23 -10.10 5.13
C ARG A 33 21.08 -9.12 4.33
N LEU A 34 21.80 -8.23 5.00
CA LEU A 34 22.65 -7.27 4.30
C LEU A 34 23.74 -7.97 3.49
N VAL A 35 24.45 -8.92 4.09
CA VAL A 35 25.54 -9.65 3.43
C VAL A 35 25.05 -10.42 2.21
N LEU A 36 23.92 -11.13 2.33
CA LEU A 36 23.40 -11.94 1.22
C LEU A 36 22.81 -11.08 0.09
N PHE A 37 22.14 -9.97 0.42
CA PHE A 37 21.66 -9.04 -0.61
C PHE A 37 22.80 -8.33 -1.33
N GLU A 38 23.90 -8.02 -0.64
CA GLU A 38 25.09 -7.48 -1.29
C GLU A 38 25.66 -8.45 -2.33
N GLN A 39 25.57 -9.77 -2.10
CA GLN A 39 26.01 -10.75 -3.11
C GLN A 39 25.12 -10.75 -4.35
N LEU A 40 23.81 -10.49 -4.20
CA LEU A 40 22.90 -10.29 -5.33
C LEU A 40 23.28 -9.06 -6.16
N ASP A 41 23.57 -7.95 -5.48
CA ASP A 41 23.93 -6.69 -6.13
C ASP A 41 25.31 -6.76 -6.79
N ALA A 42 26.23 -7.54 -6.22
CA ALA A 42 27.53 -7.85 -6.80
C ALA A 42 27.47 -8.81 -8.01
N GLY A 43 26.28 -9.33 -8.36
CA GLY A 43 26.08 -10.15 -9.55
C GLY A 43 26.38 -11.64 -9.36
N ALA A 44 26.27 -12.17 -8.13
CA ALA A 44 26.41 -13.60 -7.89
C ALA A 44 25.28 -14.38 -8.60
N ASP A 45 25.64 -15.35 -9.42
CA ASP A 45 24.69 -16.36 -9.93
C ASP A 45 24.50 -17.47 -8.90
N GLN A 46 25.53 -17.75 -8.10
CA GLN A 46 25.48 -18.79 -7.08
C GLN A 46 25.99 -18.28 -5.74
N VAL A 47 25.20 -18.45 -4.68
CA VAL A 47 25.60 -18.08 -3.32
C VAL A 47 25.67 -19.34 -2.45
N VAL A 48 26.82 -19.61 -1.86
CA VAL A 48 27.03 -20.75 -0.96
C VAL A 48 27.14 -20.25 0.47
N VAL A 49 26.23 -20.64 1.34
CA VAL A 49 26.24 -20.30 2.77
C VAL A 49 26.81 -21.48 3.56
N ASP A 50 28.01 -21.31 4.11
CA ASP A 50 28.66 -22.32 4.96
C ASP A 50 28.30 -22.09 6.43
N LEU A 51 27.55 -23.05 6.99
CA LEU A 51 27.07 -23.06 8.37
C LEU A 51 27.87 -24.00 9.28
N ALA A 52 29.03 -24.51 8.86
CA ALA A 52 29.84 -25.46 9.64
C ALA A 52 30.22 -24.95 11.04
N GLY A 53 30.35 -23.64 11.22
CA GLY A 53 30.64 -23.02 12.51
C GLY A 53 29.41 -22.48 13.26
N VAL A 54 28.19 -22.69 12.74
CA VAL A 54 26.96 -22.16 13.34
C VAL A 54 26.36 -23.16 14.30
N ARG A 55 26.19 -22.74 15.56
CA ARG A 55 25.63 -23.59 16.62
C ARG A 55 24.12 -23.49 16.76
N LEU A 56 23.54 -22.37 16.37
CA LEU A 56 22.10 -22.11 16.43
C LEU A 56 21.70 -21.19 15.29
N ILE A 57 20.57 -21.48 14.67
CA ILE A 57 19.93 -20.64 13.66
C ILE A 57 18.48 -20.41 14.04
N ASP A 58 18.01 -19.18 13.93
CA ASP A 58 16.61 -18.83 14.16
C ASP A 58 15.80 -18.84 12.84
N ALA A 59 14.47 -18.84 12.97
CA ALA A 59 13.56 -18.82 11.82
C ALA A 59 13.75 -17.55 10.95
N SER A 60 14.25 -16.46 11.53
CA SER A 60 14.49 -15.20 10.83
C SER A 60 15.64 -15.32 9.83
N ALA A 61 16.76 -15.93 10.25
CA ALA A 61 17.91 -16.21 9.42
C ALA A 61 17.55 -17.18 8.28
N VAL A 62 16.75 -18.21 8.57
CA VAL A 62 16.20 -19.11 7.55
C VAL A 62 15.34 -18.35 6.54
N GLY A 63 14.41 -17.50 7.02
CA GLY A 63 13.56 -16.68 6.15
C GLY A 63 14.29 -15.60 5.36
N VAL A 64 15.53 -15.26 5.73
CA VAL A 64 16.41 -14.41 4.92
C VAL A 64 17.03 -15.21 3.79
N MET A 65 17.59 -16.39 4.09
CA MET A 65 18.18 -17.26 3.07
C MET A 65 17.16 -17.69 2.01
N LEU A 66 15.93 -18.02 2.42
CA LEU A 66 14.85 -18.37 1.49
C LEU A 66 14.47 -17.21 0.55
N ARG A 67 14.40 -15.98 1.06
CA ARG A 67 14.10 -14.81 0.22
C ARG A 67 15.21 -14.54 -0.80
N VAL A 68 16.46 -14.70 -0.41
CA VAL A 68 17.60 -14.54 -1.32
C VAL A 68 17.59 -15.67 -2.36
N GLN A 69 17.26 -16.90 -1.95
CA GLN A 69 17.09 -18.03 -2.86
C GLN A 69 15.99 -17.76 -3.91
N GLU A 70 14.83 -17.24 -3.51
CA GLU A 70 13.76 -16.85 -4.44
C GLU A 70 14.24 -15.80 -5.45
N GLN A 71 14.95 -14.76 -5.00
CA GLN A 71 15.45 -13.71 -5.88
C GLN A 71 16.55 -14.18 -6.84
N LEU A 72 17.42 -15.09 -6.41
CA LEU A 72 18.40 -15.72 -7.30
C LEU A 72 17.69 -16.58 -8.35
N ALA A 73 16.70 -17.37 -7.93
CA ALA A 73 15.95 -18.24 -8.83
C ALA A 73 15.24 -17.47 -9.96
N GLU A 74 14.70 -16.28 -9.68
CA GLU A 74 14.11 -15.38 -10.70
C GLU A 74 15.10 -14.97 -11.80
N ARG A 75 16.41 -14.98 -11.50
CA ARG A 75 17.50 -14.64 -12.43
C ARG A 75 18.24 -15.88 -12.97
N GLY A 76 17.79 -17.09 -12.64
CA GLY A 76 18.44 -18.34 -13.02
C GLY A 76 19.61 -18.77 -12.11
N GLY A 77 19.81 -18.09 -10.99
CA GLY A 77 20.82 -18.38 -9.98
C GLY A 77 20.34 -19.30 -8.86
N THR A 78 21.25 -19.66 -7.93
CA THR A 78 20.93 -20.52 -6.77
C THR A 78 21.67 -20.14 -5.49
N LEU A 79 20.98 -20.21 -4.35
CA LEU A 79 21.55 -20.21 -3.01
C LEU A 79 21.55 -21.62 -2.43
N ARG A 80 22.67 -22.03 -1.86
CA ARG A 80 22.87 -23.34 -1.25
C ARG A 80 23.45 -23.20 0.14
N VAL A 81 22.96 -24.00 1.08
CA VAL A 81 23.53 -24.12 2.43
C VAL A 81 24.43 -25.35 2.46
N GLN A 82 25.60 -25.25 3.08
CA GLN A 82 26.48 -26.38 3.33
C GLN A 82 26.97 -26.39 4.76
N GLY A 83 27.43 -27.55 5.23
CA GLY A 83 28.05 -27.68 6.56
C GLY A 83 27.10 -27.52 7.75
N ALA A 84 25.79 -27.37 7.53
CA ALA A 84 24.81 -27.30 8.63
C ALA A 84 24.82 -28.61 9.44
N GLN A 85 25.00 -28.49 10.76
CA GLN A 85 25.05 -29.62 11.70
C GLN A 85 24.28 -29.31 12.98
N GLY A 86 23.90 -30.36 13.72
CA GLY A 86 23.21 -30.23 15.01
C GLY A 86 21.92 -29.41 14.91
N LEU A 87 21.72 -28.51 15.88
CA LEU A 87 20.53 -27.63 15.95
C LEU A 87 20.30 -26.80 14.69
N ALA A 88 21.37 -26.38 13.99
CA ALA A 88 21.23 -25.60 12.76
C ALA A 88 20.58 -26.42 11.64
N LEU A 89 20.94 -27.70 11.52
CA LEU A 89 20.31 -28.62 10.57
C LEU A 89 18.88 -28.94 11.00
N GLU A 90 18.65 -29.30 12.26
CA GLU A 90 17.31 -29.61 12.78
C GLU A 90 16.30 -28.49 12.52
N VAL A 91 16.69 -27.23 12.72
CA VAL A 91 15.81 -26.08 12.42
C VAL A 91 15.46 -26.03 10.94
N LEU A 92 16.43 -26.22 10.04
CA LEU A 92 16.18 -26.25 8.59
C LEU A 92 15.23 -27.39 8.17
N GLU A 93 15.29 -28.53 8.86
CA GLU A 93 14.40 -29.66 8.63
C GLU A 93 12.98 -29.37 9.13
N ILE A 94 12.87 -28.85 10.35
CA ILE A 94 11.58 -28.50 10.98
C ILE A 94 10.85 -27.43 10.16
N THR A 95 11.58 -26.45 9.63
CA THR A 95 10.99 -25.38 8.79
C THR A 95 10.76 -25.81 7.34
N GLY A 96 11.11 -27.05 6.98
CA GLY A 96 11.01 -27.56 5.60
C GLY A 96 11.95 -26.85 4.61
N SER A 97 12.93 -26.09 5.10
CA SER A 97 13.80 -25.23 4.30
C SER A 97 15.07 -25.93 3.83
N ALA A 98 15.45 -27.05 4.45
CA ALA A 98 16.65 -27.82 4.11
C ALA A 98 16.70 -28.19 2.62
N LYS A 99 15.57 -28.65 2.05
CA LYS A 99 15.47 -28.99 0.62
C LYS A 99 15.54 -27.75 -0.28
N ALA A 100 14.85 -26.68 0.08
CA ALA A 100 14.81 -25.44 -0.72
C ALA A 100 16.19 -24.77 -0.81
N LEU A 101 17.00 -24.93 0.24
CA LEU A 101 18.35 -24.39 0.36
C LEU A 101 19.43 -25.42 -0.01
N ALA A 102 19.06 -26.55 -0.63
CA ALA A 102 20.00 -27.62 -1.03
C ALA A 102 20.95 -28.07 0.09
N ALA A 103 20.48 -28.08 1.35
CA ALA A 103 21.31 -28.34 2.53
C ALA A 103 21.80 -29.79 2.65
N TYR A 104 21.18 -30.71 1.91
CA TYR A 104 21.56 -32.14 1.86
C TYR A 104 22.56 -32.46 0.76
N ASP A 105 22.78 -31.54 -0.15
CA ASP A 105 23.66 -31.79 -1.27
C ASP A 105 25.12 -31.85 -0.79
N PRO A 106 25.99 -32.60 -1.49
CA PRO A 106 27.41 -32.60 -1.17
C PRO A 106 27.98 -31.17 -1.25
N PRO A 107 28.96 -30.84 -0.38
CA PRO A 107 29.63 -29.54 -0.41
C PRO A 107 30.16 -29.24 -1.82
N LEU A 108 29.97 -28.00 -2.27
CA LEU A 108 30.44 -27.61 -3.60
C LEU A 108 31.98 -27.72 -3.62
N GLU A 109 32.54 -28.24 -4.71
CA GLU A 109 33.98 -28.15 -4.95
C GLU A 109 34.35 -26.69 -5.19
N LEU A 110 34.78 -26.03 -4.12
CA LEU A 110 35.27 -24.66 -4.13
C LEU A 110 36.75 -24.64 -4.57
N PRO A 111 37.24 -23.54 -5.21
CA PRO A 111 38.63 -23.38 -5.63
C PRO A 111 39.65 -23.73 -4.52
N SER A 112 40.88 -24.10 -4.89
CA SER A 112 41.89 -24.62 -3.97
C SER A 112 42.26 -23.63 -2.86
N SER A 113 42.77 -24.10 -1.72
CA SER A 113 43.14 -23.25 -0.57
C SER A 113 44.09 -22.09 -0.91
N ALA A 114 44.91 -22.25 -1.96
CA ALA A 114 45.80 -21.22 -2.49
C ALA A 114 45.04 -20.16 -3.29
N GLU A 115 44.10 -20.56 -4.17
CA GLU A 115 43.22 -19.63 -4.91
C GLU A 115 42.24 -18.91 -3.97
N ARG A 116 41.84 -19.54 -2.86
CA ARG A 116 41.05 -18.88 -1.82
C ARG A 116 41.81 -17.75 -1.14
N ALA A 117 43.13 -17.88 -0.95
CA ALA A 117 43.98 -16.88 -0.29
C ALA A 117 44.21 -15.63 -1.15
N ASP A 118 44.26 -15.78 -2.48
CA ASP A 118 44.48 -14.68 -3.43
C ASP A 118 43.19 -13.87 -3.74
N ASN A 119 42.00 -14.47 -3.51
CA ASN A 119 40.69 -13.84 -3.70
C ASN A 119 39.94 -13.58 -2.37
N VAL A 120 40.65 -13.48 -1.24
CA VAL A 120 40.02 -13.08 0.03
C VAL A 120 39.81 -11.56 0.04
N GLU A 121 38.57 -11.11 -0.15
CA GLU A 121 38.17 -9.86 0.49
C GLU A 121 38.05 -10.13 1.99
N HIS A 122 39.10 -9.77 2.74
CA HIS A 122 39.04 -9.79 4.20
C HIS A 122 38.08 -8.70 4.67
N LEU A 123 36.80 -9.02 4.78
CA LEU A 123 35.92 -8.29 5.67
C LEU A 123 36.26 -8.76 7.10
N GLY A 124 37.20 -8.08 7.72
CA GLY A 124 37.77 -8.46 9.02
C GLY A 124 36.76 -8.39 10.15
N THR A 125 36.84 -9.33 11.09
CA THR A 125 36.01 -9.48 12.30
C THR A 125 36.18 -8.37 13.34
N ASP A 126 36.70 -7.21 12.98
CA ASP A 126 36.81 -6.07 13.89
C ASP A 126 35.44 -5.41 14.07
N ARG A 127 35.07 -5.13 15.33
CA ARG A 127 33.86 -4.35 15.69
C ARG A 127 33.78 -2.99 14.99
N HIS A 128 34.89 -2.53 14.40
CA HIS A 128 35.07 -1.25 13.71
C HIS A 128 35.04 -1.34 12.17
N GLN A 129 34.87 -2.53 11.57
CA GLN A 129 34.92 -2.69 10.11
C GLN A 129 33.59 -3.05 9.44
N TRP A 130 32.54 -3.38 10.20
CA TRP A 130 31.24 -3.73 9.63
C TRP A 130 30.31 -2.52 9.61
N GLN A 131 30.55 -1.68 8.61
CA GLN A 131 29.75 -0.52 8.29
C GLN A 131 28.35 -0.96 7.88
N GLY A 132 27.33 -0.60 8.67
CA GLY A 132 25.96 -0.49 8.14
C GLY A 132 25.91 0.52 7.00
N LEU A 133 24.75 0.68 6.36
CA LEU A 133 24.49 1.68 5.30
C LEU A 133 25.01 3.11 5.58
N TRP A 134 25.28 3.41 6.85
CA TRP A 134 25.75 4.69 7.37
C TRP A 134 27.01 4.63 8.26
N GLY A 135 27.63 3.45 8.42
CA GLY A 135 28.89 3.27 9.15
C GLY A 135 28.88 3.56 10.66
N ASP A 136 30.07 3.50 11.28
CA ASP A 136 30.30 3.81 12.70
C ASP A 136 30.09 5.29 13.03
N GLU A 137 30.26 6.19 12.04
CA GLU A 137 30.14 7.63 12.26
C GLU A 137 28.75 8.01 12.75
N ILE A 138 27.69 7.49 12.11
CA ILE A 138 26.32 7.77 12.53
C ILE A 138 25.99 7.13 13.88
N ASN A 139 26.43 5.89 14.13
CA ASN A 139 26.24 5.25 15.43
C ASN A 139 27.00 5.99 16.55
N THR A 140 28.20 6.51 16.26
CA THR A 140 29.01 7.31 17.20
C THR A 140 28.35 8.64 17.50
N LEU A 141 27.81 9.31 16.48
CA LEU A 141 27.05 10.55 16.66
C LEU A 141 25.79 10.31 17.50
N LEU A 142 25.05 9.23 17.24
CA LEU A 142 23.87 8.84 18.01
C LEU A 142 24.22 8.47 19.46
N TRP A 143 25.32 7.77 19.70
CA TRP A 143 25.83 7.49 21.04
C TRP A 143 26.24 8.78 21.76
N THR A 144 26.91 9.71 21.07
CA THR A 144 27.27 11.02 21.64
C THR A 144 26.00 11.80 22.03
N ILE A 145 24.98 11.78 21.17
CA ILE A 145 23.67 12.40 21.43
C ILE A 145 23.00 11.79 22.67
N SER A 146 23.11 10.47 22.90
CA SER A 146 22.46 9.81 24.04
C SER A 146 23.11 10.15 25.38
N GLN A 147 24.41 10.52 25.40
CA GLN A 147 25.12 10.95 26.61
C GLN A 147 24.90 12.43 26.96
N LEU A 148 24.39 13.24 26.02
CA LEU A 148 24.15 14.67 26.25
C LEU A 148 22.78 14.93 26.89
N PRO A 149 22.67 15.90 27.81
CA PRO A 149 21.38 16.35 28.33
C PRO A 149 20.41 16.78 27.22
N ALA A 150 19.10 16.61 27.46
CA ALA A 150 18.07 16.90 26.46
C ALA A 150 18.09 18.37 25.97
N ASP A 151 18.45 19.32 26.84
CA ASP A 151 18.49 20.76 26.56
C ASP A 151 19.83 21.26 26.00
N ASP A 152 20.79 20.37 25.73
CA ASP A 152 22.10 20.75 25.22
C ASP A 152 22.02 21.26 23.75
N PRO A 153 22.51 22.48 23.44
CA PRO A 153 22.53 23.01 22.08
C PRO A 153 23.28 22.11 21.07
N HIS A 154 24.35 21.43 21.52
CA HIS A 154 25.13 20.51 20.68
C HIS A 154 24.32 19.26 20.30
N ARG A 155 23.39 18.82 21.15
CA ARG A 155 22.50 17.69 20.86
C ARG A 155 21.67 17.95 19.61
N ARG A 156 21.13 19.17 19.48
CA ARG A 156 20.34 19.58 18.30
C ARG A 156 21.19 19.58 17.03
N HIS A 157 22.41 20.10 17.09
CA HIS A 157 23.33 20.14 15.94
C HIS A 157 23.73 18.75 15.48
N LEU A 158 24.12 17.87 16.41
CA LEU A 158 24.50 16.50 16.09
C LEU A 158 23.30 15.72 15.53
N ARG A 159 22.10 15.90 16.10
CA ARG A 159 20.87 15.30 15.58
C ARG A 159 20.61 15.75 14.14
N GLN A 160 20.75 17.03 13.85
CA GLN A 160 20.57 17.57 12.51
C GLN A 160 21.56 16.91 11.52
N LYS A 161 22.85 16.82 11.88
CA LYS A 161 23.85 16.14 11.06
C LYS A 161 23.47 14.69 10.75
N VAL A 162 23.01 13.95 11.76
CA VAL A 162 22.57 12.55 11.57
C VAL A 162 21.39 12.49 10.59
N VAL A 163 20.39 13.34 10.77
CA VAL A 163 19.21 13.39 9.89
C VAL A 163 19.62 13.73 8.45
N GLU A 164 20.47 14.74 8.24
CA GLU A 164 20.94 15.16 6.92
C GLU A 164 21.71 14.05 6.21
N ALA A 165 22.62 13.38 6.91
CA ALA A 165 23.38 12.25 6.36
C ALA A 165 22.49 11.06 5.99
N CYS A 166 21.43 10.81 6.76
CA CYS A 166 20.55 9.67 6.57
C CYS A 166 19.41 9.94 5.56
N LEU A 167 19.13 11.20 5.22
CA LEU A 167 18.01 11.61 4.38
C LEU A 167 18.00 10.93 2.99
N PRO A 168 19.13 10.86 2.24
CA PRO A 168 19.14 10.22 0.92
C PRO A 168 18.74 8.74 0.95
N TYR A 169 18.98 8.04 2.06
CA TYR A 169 18.54 6.65 2.22
C TYR A 169 17.05 6.54 2.50
N ALA A 170 16.48 7.43 3.33
CA ALA A 170 15.04 7.50 3.52
C ALA A 170 14.32 7.77 2.19
N GLU A 171 14.86 8.66 1.35
CA GLU A 171 14.37 8.90 -0.01
C GLU A 171 14.51 7.66 -0.91
N ARG A 172 15.63 6.91 -0.84
CA ARG A 172 15.76 5.63 -1.56
C ARG A 172 14.68 4.62 -1.14
N LEU A 173 14.34 4.55 0.15
CA LEU A 173 13.24 3.70 0.63
C LEU A 173 11.89 4.17 0.10
N ALA A 174 11.65 5.48 0.02
CA ALA A 174 10.43 6.06 -0.54
C ALA A 174 10.22 5.73 -2.02
N ARG A 175 11.29 5.64 -2.82
CA ARG A 175 11.22 5.28 -4.25
C ARG A 175 10.50 3.96 -4.52
N ARG A 176 10.60 3.00 -3.60
CA ARG A 176 9.91 1.69 -3.71
C ARG A 176 8.38 1.81 -3.68
N PHE A 177 7.87 2.96 -3.24
CA PHE A 177 6.44 3.26 -3.14
C PHE A 177 5.96 4.24 -4.22
N HIS A 178 6.83 4.66 -5.15
CA HIS A 178 6.43 5.48 -6.28
C HIS A 178 5.44 4.73 -7.19
N GLY A 179 4.57 5.47 -7.88
CA GLY A 179 3.52 4.89 -8.75
C GLY A 179 2.28 4.37 -8.00
N LEU A 180 2.27 4.45 -6.66
CA LEU A 180 1.12 4.05 -5.84
C LEU A 180 0.05 5.14 -5.66
N GLY A 181 0.17 6.28 -6.35
CA GLY A 181 -0.85 7.34 -6.40
C GLY A 181 -0.51 8.59 -5.57
N GLU A 182 0.60 8.60 -4.86
CA GLU A 182 1.12 9.76 -4.12
C GLU A 182 2.31 10.40 -4.84
N SER A 183 2.53 11.69 -4.62
CA SER A 183 3.64 12.41 -5.24
C SER A 183 5.00 11.97 -4.65
N ALA A 184 6.05 11.97 -5.46
CA ALA A 184 7.40 11.63 -4.97
C ALA A 184 7.87 12.58 -3.85
N ALA A 185 7.49 13.86 -3.91
CA ALA A 185 7.81 14.84 -2.89
C ALA A 185 7.13 14.52 -1.55
N ASP A 186 5.86 14.11 -1.58
CA ASP A 186 5.12 13.73 -0.37
C ASP A 186 5.68 12.44 0.24
N LEU A 187 6.01 11.46 -0.58
CA LEU A 187 6.61 10.21 -0.12
C LEU A 187 7.99 10.45 0.52
N ASN A 188 8.81 11.33 -0.05
CA ASN A 188 10.08 11.73 0.55
C ASN A 188 9.87 12.41 1.91
N GLN A 189 8.86 13.28 2.05
CA GLN A 189 8.54 13.90 3.33
C GLN A 189 8.08 12.89 4.38
N VAL A 190 7.21 11.93 4.00
CA VAL A 190 6.77 10.86 4.90
C VAL A 190 7.95 10.01 5.35
N ALA A 191 8.87 9.67 4.45
CA ALA A 191 10.08 8.96 4.79
C ALA A 191 10.99 9.76 5.72
N ALA A 192 11.13 11.07 5.50
CA ALA A 192 11.87 11.98 6.38
C ALA A 192 11.26 12.04 7.80
N VAL A 193 9.92 12.04 7.93
CA VAL A 193 9.24 11.95 9.23
C VAL A 193 9.54 10.62 9.92
N GLY A 194 9.52 9.51 9.16
CA GLY A 194 9.92 8.19 9.68
C GLY A 194 11.38 8.15 10.15
N LEU A 195 12.28 8.80 9.41
CA LEU A 195 13.68 8.93 9.79
C LEU A 195 13.84 9.75 11.06
N LEU A 196 13.16 10.90 11.19
CA LEU A 196 13.18 11.70 12.42
C LEU A 196 12.76 10.86 13.63
N LYS A 197 11.64 10.12 13.51
CA LYS A 197 11.16 9.22 14.57
C LYS A 197 12.18 8.14 14.92
N ALA A 198 12.87 7.59 13.92
CA ALA A 198 13.93 6.62 14.15
C ALA A 198 15.10 7.24 14.91
N VAL A 199 15.59 8.40 14.49
CA VAL A 199 16.70 9.13 15.17
C VAL A 199 16.32 9.48 16.61
N ASP A 200 15.08 9.94 16.85
CA ASP A 200 14.64 10.40 18.17
C ASP A 200 14.44 9.27 19.18
N ARG A 201 14.12 8.06 18.71
CA ARG A 201 13.76 6.92 19.56
C ARG A 201 14.81 5.81 19.59
N PHE A 202 15.84 5.90 18.76
CA PHE A 202 16.91 4.91 18.75
C PHE A 202 17.68 4.97 20.05
N ASP A 203 17.92 3.82 20.67
CA ASP A 203 18.74 3.67 21.86
C ASP A 203 20.06 2.98 21.48
N PRO A 204 21.20 3.72 21.45
CA PRO A 204 22.51 3.19 21.10
C PRO A 204 23.07 2.18 22.11
N SER A 205 22.45 2.00 23.28
CA SER A 205 22.86 0.99 24.26
C SER A 205 22.51 -0.43 23.81
N HIS A 206 21.57 -0.59 22.87
CA HIS A 206 21.24 -1.86 22.26
C HIS A 206 22.29 -2.26 21.20
N THR A 207 22.54 -3.57 21.05
CA THR A 207 23.57 -4.12 20.14
C THR A 207 23.20 -4.07 18.64
N THR A 208 22.12 -3.36 18.29
CA THR A 208 21.56 -3.33 16.94
C THR A 208 22.01 -2.06 16.21
N ASP A 209 22.49 -2.23 14.98
CA ASP A 209 22.88 -1.10 14.12
C ASP A 209 21.69 -0.16 13.82
N PHE A 210 21.94 1.14 13.73
CA PHE A 210 20.90 2.13 13.48
C PHE A 210 20.10 1.86 12.20
N ALA A 211 20.73 1.41 11.09
CA ALA A 211 20.00 1.15 9.85
C ALA A 211 19.00 -0.01 9.99
N SER A 212 19.32 -0.99 10.85
CA SER A 212 18.44 -2.13 11.17
C SER A 212 17.18 -1.69 11.92
N TYR A 213 17.28 -0.64 12.72
CA TYR A 213 16.14 -0.04 13.43
C TYR A 213 15.37 0.99 12.58
N ALA A 214 16.10 1.83 11.84
CA ALA A 214 15.53 2.92 11.06
C ALA A 214 14.72 2.41 9.87
N THR A 215 15.20 1.39 9.14
CA THR A 215 14.53 0.84 7.96
C THR A 215 13.07 0.41 8.22
N PRO A 216 12.76 -0.49 9.20
CA PRO A 216 11.38 -0.87 9.47
C PRO A 216 10.53 0.30 9.98
N THR A 217 11.13 1.26 10.69
CA THR A 217 10.44 2.47 11.16
C THR A 217 10.00 3.35 9.99
N ILE A 218 10.92 3.65 9.06
CA ILE A 218 10.64 4.47 7.86
C ILE A 218 9.60 3.77 6.96
N VAL A 219 9.80 2.48 6.68
CA VAL A 219 8.85 1.69 5.88
C VAL A 219 7.48 1.61 6.55
N GLY A 220 7.45 1.52 7.89
CA GLY A 220 6.22 1.53 8.68
C GLY A 220 5.43 2.83 8.52
N GLU A 221 6.11 3.98 8.58
CA GLU A 221 5.46 5.28 8.35
C GLU A 221 4.96 5.45 6.92
N LEU A 222 5.72 5.00 5.91
CA LEU A 222 5.29 4.99 4.51
C LEU A 222 4.02 4.13 4.34
N LYS A 223 4.01 2.90 4.85
CA LYS A 223 2.82 2.02 4.80
C LYS A 223 1.64 2.62 5.56
N ARG A 224 1.89 3.29 6.69
CA ARG A 224 0.85 3.95 7.46
C ARG A 224 0.25 5.14 6.70
N HIS A 225 1.07 5.92 5.99
CA HIS A 225 0.58 7.01 5.16
C HIS A 225 -0.39 6.52 4.09
N PHE A 226 -0.06 5.49 3.32
CA PHE A 226 -1.00 4.91 2.34
C PHE A 226 -2.29 4.40 2.98
N ARG A 227 -2.20 3.85 4.18
CA ARG A 227 -3.36 3.36 4.92
C ARG A 227 -4.30 4.49 5.36
N ASP A 228 -3.75 5.59 5.85
CA ASP A 228 -4.52 6.66 6.48
C ASP A 228 -4.93 7.77 5.48
N ARG A 229 -4.13 7.99 4.42
CA ARG A 229 -4.25 9.12 3.49
C ARG A 229 -4.41 8.71 2.02
N GLY A 230 -4.05 7.47 1.65
CA GLY A 230 -4.07 7.01 0.27
C GLY A 230 -5.45 6.66 -0.29
N TRP A 231 -6.53 6.88 0.47
CA TRP A 231 -7.90 6.57 0.05
C TRP A 231 -8.61 7.82 -0.47
N SER A 232 -9.01 7.82 -1.74
CA SER A 232 -9.85 8.90 -2.30
C SER A 232 -11.20 9.01 -1.59
N VAL A 233 -11.77 7.90 -1.15
CA VAL A 233 -12.98 7.83 -0.33
C VAL A 233 -12.68 7.09 0.96
N ARG A 234 -12.94 7.73 2.11
CA ARG A 234 -12.68 7.14 3.41
C ARG A 234 -13.65 6.00 3.70
N VAL A 235 -13.15 4.76 3.71
CA VAL A 235 -13.94 3.57 4.05
C VAL A 235 -13.69 3.12 5.51
N PRO A 236 -14.63 2.38 6.14
CA PRO A 236 -14.47 1.82 7.47
C PRO A 236 -13.20 0.98 7.64
N ARG A 237 -12.59 1.05 8.83
CA ARG A 237 -11.29 0.40 9.10
C ARG A 237 -11.30 -1.11 8.89
N ARG A 238 -12.38 -1.77 9.31
CA ARG A 238 -12.59 -3.21 9.11
C ARG A 238 -12.43 -3.63 7.64
N LEU A 239 -12.96 -2.85 6.70
CA LEU A 239 -12.86 -3.16 5.27
C LEU A 239 -11.45 -2.93 4.71
N GLN A 240 -10.70 -1.96 5.27
CA GLN A 240 -9.30 -1.75 4.87
C GLN A 240 -8.41 -2.94 5.26
N GLU A 241 -8.61 -3.45 6.48
CA GLU A 241 -7.86 -4.59 7.01
C GLU A 241 -8.26 -5.88 6.29
N LEU A 242 -9.56 -6.10 6.09
CA LEU A 242 -10.07 -7.25 5.33
C LEU A 242 -9.55 -7.26 3.88
N ARG A 243 -9.41 -6.10 3.23
CA ARG A 243 -8.79 -6.01 1.90
C ARG A 243 -7.33 -6.49 1.88
N LEU A 244 -6.54 -6.18 2.93
CA LEU A 244 -5.16 -6.65 3.03
C LEU A 244 -5.09 -8.18 3.15
N GLU A 245 -5.99 -8.76 3.94
CA GLU A 245 -6.14 -10.21 4.09
C GLU A 245 -6.59 -10.87 2.79
N ILE A 246 -7.59 -10.30 2.10
CA ILE A 246 -8.05 -10.76 0.78
C ILE A 246 -6.91 -10.75 -0.24
N ASN A 247 -6.07 -9.71 -0.28
CA ASN A 247 -4.95 -9.66 -1.22
C ASN A 247 -3.93 -10.77 -0.96
N GLN A 248 -3.57 -11.01 0.31
CA GLN A 248 -2.66 -12.10 0.68
C GLN A 248 -3.26 -13.48 0.37
N ALA A 249 -4.54 -13.67 0.68
CA ALA A 249 -5.28 -14.88 0.34
C ALA A 249 -5.29 -15.11 -1.17
N ARG A 250 -5.53 -14.06 -1.97
CA ARG A 250 -5.52 -14.16 -3.44
C ARG A 250 -4.16 -14.56 -3.98
N GLU A 251 -3.06 -14.01 -3.47
CA GLU A 251 -1.70 -14.40 -3.88
C GLU A 251 -1.42 -15.88 -3.56
N SER A 252 -1.70 -16.31 -2.33
CA SER A 252 -1.50 -17.70 -1.88
C SER A 252 -2.38 -18.69 -2.68
N LEU A 253 -3.66 -18.38 -2.85
CA LEU A 253 -4.60 -19.23 -3.59
C LEU A 253 -4.28 -19.28 -5.08
N THR A 254 -3.80 -18.19 -5.68
CA THR A 254 -3.40 -18.20 -7.10
C THR A 254 -2.24 -19.19 -7.32
N GLN A 255 -1.24 -19.19 -6.43
CA GLN A 255 -0.14 -20.14 -6.48
C GLN A 255 -0.60 -21.59 -6.28
N ARG A 256 -1.52 -21.82 -5.33
CA ARG A 256 -2.01 -23.17 -5.00
C ARG A 256 -2.97 -23.75 -6.05
N LEU A 257 -3.86 -22.93 -6.60
CA LEU A 257 -4.93 -23.36 -7.50
C LEU A 257 -4.50 -23.36 -8.97
N GLY A 258 -3.41 -22.66 -9.31
CA GLY A 258 -2.98 -22.47 -10.70
C GLY A 258 -3.97 -21.65 -11.55
N ARG A 259 -4.92 -20.98 -10.90
CA ARG A 259 -5.94 -20.10 -11.51
C ARG A 259 -6.25 -18.94 -10.58
N SER A 260 -6.90 -17.90 -11.12
CA SER A 260 -7.45 -16.83 -10.28
C SER A 260 -8.50 -17.39 -9.31
N PRO A 261 -8.41 -17.09 -8.00
CA PRO A 261 -9.40 -17.51 -7.00
C PRO A 261 -10.71 -16.75 -7.17
N THR A 262 -11.82 -17.44 -6.88
CA THR A 262 -13.18 -16.88 -6.84
C THR A 262 -13.45 -16.23 -5.49
N VAL A 263 -14.53 -15.44 -5.38
CA VAL A 263 -14.98 -14.86 -4.10
C VAL A 263 -15.16 -15.94 -3.04
N ARG A 264 -15.77 -17.06 -3.43
CA ARG A 264 -15.96 -18.23 -2.57
C ARG A 264 -14.65 -18.87 -2.12
N ASP A 265 -13.67 -19.05 -3.03
CA ASP A 265 -12.36 -19.61 -2.65
C ASP A 265 -11.67 -18.74 -1.58
N VAL A 266 -11.81 -17.41 -1.69
CA VAL A 266 -11.24 -16.45 -0.72
C VAL A 266 -12.00 -16.48 0.60
N ALA A 267 -13.33 -16.52 0.55
CA ALA A 267 -14.20 -16.62 1.72
C ALA A 267 -13.90 -17.90 2.53
N ASP A 268 -13.85 -19.05 1.85
CA ASP A 268 -13.51 -20.35 2.44
C ASP A 268 -12.09 -20.36 3.04
N HIS A 269 -11.14 -19.64 2.43
CA HIS A 269 -9.77 -19.56 2.94
C HIS A 269 -9.63 -18.67 4.18
N LEU A 270 -10.45 -17.61 4.27
CA LEU A 270 -10.45 -16.65 5.37
C LEU A 270 -11.44 -16.99 6.49
N ASP A 271 -12.23 -18.07 6.33
CA ASP A 271 -13.27 -18.51 7.27
C ASP A 271 -14.32 -17.42 7.56
N ILE A 272 -14.79 -16.77 6.49
CA ILE A 272 -15.81 -15.72 6.53
C ILE A 272 -16.86 -15.92 5.43
N ASP A 273 -18.00 -15.26 5.55
CA ASP A 273 -19.02 -15.26 4.51
C ASP A 273 -18.56 -14.50 3.24
N GLU A 274 -19.17 -14.82 2.09
CA GLU A 274 -18.86 -14.17 0.80
C GLU A 274 -19.21 -12.67 0.80
N GLU A 275 -20.24 -12.26 1.55
CA GLU A 275 -20.74 -10.88 1.55
C GLU A 275 -19.70 -9.85 2.04
N PRO A 276 -19.03 -10.03 3.19
CA PRO A 276 -17.89 -9.20 3.59
C PRO A 276 -16.76 -9.13 2.56
N VAL A 277 -16.51 -10.23 1.82
CA VAL A 277 -15.48 -10.27 0.77
C VAL A 277 -15.89 -9.37 -0.38
N VAL A 278 -17.13 -9.47 -0.85
CA VAL A 278 -17.69 -8.61 -1.90
C VAL A 278 -17.67 -7.15 -1.46
N GLU A 279 -18.12 -6.86 -0.23
CA GLU A 279 -18.13 -5.50 0.32
C GLU A 279 -16.73 -4.89 0.34
N ALA A 280 -15.72 -5.63 0.83
CA ALA A 280 -14.34 -5.17 0.85
C ALA A 280 -13.74 -5.00 -0.56
N MET A 281 -14.13 -5.85 -1.53
CA MET A 281 -13.74 -5.71 -2.94
C MET A 281 -14.37 -4.48 -3.59
N VAL A 282 -15.64 -4.17 -3.32
CA VAL A 282 -16.30 -2.95 -3.83
C VAL A 282 -15.69 -1.71 -3.17
N ALA A 283 -15.51 -1.74 -1.85
CA ALA A 283 -14.85 -0.68 -1.11
C ALA A 283 -13.45 -0.40 -1.67
N ALA A 284 -12.76 -1.42 -2.20
CA ALA A 284 -11.44 -1.25 -2.79
C ALA A 284 -11.39 -0.24 -3.94
N SER A 285 -12.48 -0.08 -4.68
CA SER A 285 -12.65 0.93 -5.74
C SER A 285 -12.60 2.37 -5.21
N GLY A 286 -12.89 2.58 -3.92
CA GLY A 286 -12.74 3.88 -3.25
C GLY A 286 -11.29 4.27 -2.92
N TYR A 287 -10.32 3.38 -3.15
CA TYR A 287 -8.91 3.67 -2.89
C TYR A 287 -8.33 4.68 -3.87
N ARG A 288 -8.60 4.51 -5.18
CA ARG A 288 -8.24 5.48 -6.21
C ARG A 288 -9.42 5.72 -7.12
N ALA A 289 -9.92 6.95 -7.13
CA ALA A 289 -10.90 7.38 -8.12
C ALA A 289 -10.24 7.48 -9.51
N SER A 290 -10.90 6.93 -10.53
CA SER A 290 -10.53 7.17 -11.91
C SER A 290 -10.81 8.64 -12.27
N SER A 291 -9.89 9.27 -13.03
CA SER A 291 -10.11 10.64 -13.49
C SER A 291 -11.20 10.67 -14.57
N LEU A 292 -12.19 11.55 -14.39
CA LEU A 292 -13.21 11.81 -15.42
C LEU A 292 -12.64 12.48 -16.67
N TYR A 293 -11.45 13.08 -16.56
CA TYR A 293 -10.74 13.75 -17.66
C TYR A 293 -9.57 12.92 -18.21
N ALA A 294 -9.40 11.67 -17.75
CA ALA A 294 -8.42 10.79 -18.36
C ALA A 294 -8.88 10.40 -19.78
N PRO A 295 -8.06 10.59 -20.82
CA PRO A 295 -8.41 10.16 -22.16
C PRO A 295 -8.62 8.64 -22.19
N THR A 296 -9.70 8.20 -22.82
CA THR A 296 -10.05 6.76 -22.92
C THR A 296 -9.10 5.98 -23.83
N HIS A 297 -8.44 6.66 -24.76
CA HIS A 297 -7.45 6.10 -25.68
C HIS A 297 -6.42 7.18 -26.08
N PRO A 298 -5.24 6.81 -26.63
CA PRO A 298 -4.27 7.79 -27.11
C PRO A 298 -4.74 8.44 -28.42
N GLY A 299 -4.69 9.78 -28.51
CA GLY A 299 -5.03 10.53 -29.73
C GLY A 299 -5.62 11.90 -29.42
N GLU A 300 -5.63 12.81 -30.40
CA GLU A 300 -6.24 14.15 -30.25
C GLU A 300 -7.78 14.08 -30.15
N ASP A 301 -8.39 13.05 -30.74
CA ASP A 301 -9.84 12.79 -30.69
C ASP A 301 -10.26 11.95 -29.47
N ALA A 302 -9.41 11.84 -28.46
CA ALA A 302 -9.65 11.01 -27.30
C ALA A 302 -10.73 11.61 -26.40
N MET A 303 -11.91 10.98 -26.43
CA MET A 303 -13.00 11.30 -25.51
C MET A 303 -12.63 10.92 -24.07
N THR A 304 -13.16 11.68 -23.12
CA THR A 304 -13.00 11.46 -21.68
C THR A 304 -14.26 10.83 -21.09
N PRO A 305 -14.19 10.09 -19.97
CA PRO A 305 -15.37 9.58 -19.28
C PRO A 305 -16.42 10.66 -18.94
N ALA A 306 -15.99 11.91 -18.71
CA ALA A 306 -16.88 13.04 -18.51
C ALA A 306 -17.80 13.29 -19.72
N ASP A 307 -17.31 13.08 -20.94
CA ASP A 307 -18.06 13.33 -22.17
C ASP A 307 -19.19 12.30 -22.39
N TRP A 308 -19.07 11.12 -21.75
CA TRP A 308 -20.07 10.05 -21.79
C TRP A 308 -21.05 10.11 -20.61
N LEU A 309 -20.81 10.98 -19.64
CA LEU A 309 -21.63 11.05 -18.45
C LEU A 309 -22.97 11.70 -18.81
N GLY A 310 -23.98 10.85 -19.03
CA GLY A 310 -25.36 11.28 -19.21
C GLY A 310 -25.87 12.01 -17.96
N GLN A 311 -26.73 12.99 -18.18
CA GLN A 311 -27.49 13.65 -17.13
C GLN A 311 -28.96 13.25 -17.26
N GLU A 312 -29.66 13.20 -16.14
CA GLU A 312 -31.12 13.08 -16.15
C GLU A 312 -31.70 14.35 -16.79
N ASP A 313 -32.61 14.18 -17.75
CA ASP A 313 -33.34 15.28 -18.37
C ASP A 313 -34.67 15.46 -17.64
N ASP A 314 -34.69 16.37 -16.65
CA ASP A 314 -35.91 16.72 -15.90
C ASP A 314 -37.07 17.18 -16.81
N GLY A 315 -36.75 17.63 -18.04
CA GLY A 315 -37.74 17.99 -19.04
C GLY A 315 -38.50 16.78 -19.60
N LEU A 316 -37.91 15.59 -19.58
CA LEU A 316 -38.52 14.37 -20.11
C LEU A 316 -39.73 13.94 -19.28
N ASP A 317 -39.62 13.97 -17.94
CA ASP A 317 -40.72 13.68 -17.02
C ASP A 317 -41.85 14.71 -17.17
N ALA A 318 -41.51 15.97 -17.43
CA ALA A 318 -42.48 17.04 -17.61
C ALA A 318 -43.27 16.93 -18.93
N VAL A 319 -42.73 16.28 -19.97
CA VAL A 319 -43.40 16.11 -21.27
C VAL A 319 -44.65 15.25 -21.13
N GLU A 320 -44.57 14.14 -20.39
CA GLU A 320 -45.71 13.25 -20.16
C GLU A 320 -46.88 14.01 -19.49
N PHE A 321 -46.59 14.74 -18.41
CA PHE A 321 -47.58 15.56 -17.75
C PHE A 321 -48.15 16.67 -18.65
N ARG A 322 -47.31 17.27 -19.51
CA ARG A 322 -47.74 18.34 -20.42
C ARG A 322 -48.69 17.82 -21.50
N GLU A 323 -48.39 16.67 -22.09
CA GLU A 323 -49.24 16.03 -23.12
C GLU A 323 -50.56 15.55 -22.52
N ALA A 324 -50.55 14.96 -21.32
CA ALA A 324 -51.76 14.53 -20.63
C ALA A 324 -52.65 15.72 -20.19
N LEU A 325 -52.05 16.82 -19.73
CA LEU A 325 -52.78 17.98 -19.21
C LEU A 325 -53.38 18.86 -20.32
N HIS A 326 -52.74 18.95 -21.49
CA HIS A 326 -53.19 19.79 -22.61
C HIS A 326 -54.67 19.56 -23.03
N PRO A 327 -55.14 18.33 -23.32
CA PRO A 327 -56.54 18.10 -23.68
C PRO A 327 -57.52 18.36 -22.53
N LEU A 328 -57.08 18.21 -21.27
CA LEU A 328 -57.90 18.50 -20.09
C LEU A 328 -58.10 20.00 -19.90
N LEU A 329 -57.04 20.80 -20.09
CA LEU A 329 -57.11 22.27 -20.06
C LEU A 329 -58.05 22.80 -21.16
N ALA A 330 -58.00 22.21 -22.36
CA ALA A 330 -58.87 22.62 -23.47
C ALA A 330 -60.37 22.40 -23.19
N LYS A 331 -60.73 21.43 -22.33
CA LYS A 331 -62.12 21.15 -21.92
C LYS A 331 -62.64 22.09 -20.82
N LEU A 332 -61.75 22.86 -20.18
CA LEU A 332 -62.17 23.79 -19.14
C LEU A 332 -62.95 24.97 -19.72
N PRO A 333 -63.88 25.57 -18.97
CA PRO A 333 -64.49 26.83 -19.36
C PRO A 333 -63.44 27.93 -19.56
N HIS A 334 -63.64 28.80 -20.56
CA HIS A 334 -62.72 29.90 -20.89
C HIS A 334 -62.34 30.77 -19.69
N ARG A 335 -63.27 30.96 -18.74
CA ARG A 335 -63.03 31.71 -17.51
C ARG A 335 -62.01 31.02 -16.59
N GLU A 336 -62.08 29.70 -16.47
CA GLU A 336 -61.15 28.91 -15.65
C GLU A 336 -59.77 28.83 -16.32
N GLN A 337 -59.73 28.65 -17.65
CA GLN A 337 -58.49 28.71 -18.42
C GLN A 337 -57.78 30.07 -18.24
N LYS A 338 -58.53 31.18 -18.33
CA LYS A 338 -57.98 32.53 -18.11
C LYS A 338 -57.44 32.68 -16.68
N ILE A 339 -58.16 32.21 -15.66
CA ILE A 339 -57.70 32.26 -14.27
C ILE A 339 -56.41 31.43 -14.07
N LEU A 340 -56.31 30.24 -14.66
CA LEU A 340 -55.11 29.41 -14.61
C LEU A 340 -53.93 30.07 -15.31
N SER A 341 -54.14 30.65 -16.50
CA SER A 341 -53.11 31.36 -17.25
C SER A 341 -52.57 32.56 -16.45
N LEU A 342 -53.46 33.41 -15.91
CA LEU A 342 -53.03 34.54 -15.08
C LEU A 342 -52.29 34.09 -13.82
N ARG A 343 -52.69 32.95 -13.23
CA ARG A 343 -52.08 32.42 -12.00
C ARG A 343 -50.72 31.78 -12.22
N PHE A 344 -50.60 30.87 -13.18
CA PHE A 344 -49.43 30.01 -13.35
C PHE A 344 -48.47 30.48 -14.45
N TYR A 345 -48.95 31.26 -15.42
CA TYR A 345 -48.11 31.84 -16.48
C TYR A 345 -47.89 33.35 -16.27
N GLY A 346 -48.93 34.07 -15.84
CA GLY A 346 -48.87 35.50 -15.53
C GLY A 346 -48.30 35.84 -14.14
N ASN A 347 -48.02 34.84 -13.30
CA ASN A 347 -47.53 34.99 -11.92
C ASN A 347 -48.36 35.95 -11.03
N MET A 348 -49.64 36.14 -11.35
CA MET A 348 -50.51 37.06 -10.60
C MET A 348 -50.98 36.44 -9.29
N THR A 349 -51.10 37.27 -8.26
CA THR A 349 -51.76 36.92 -7.00
C THR A 349 -53.27 36.77 -7.22
N GLN A 350 -53.94 35.98 -6.37
CA GLN A 350 -55.40 35.83 -6.44
C GLN A 350 -56.14 37.17 -6.28
N ALA A 351 -55.55 38.11 -5.53
CA ALA A 351 -56.09 39.46 -5.36
C ALA A 351 -55.93 40.33 -6.62
N GLU A 352 -54.84 40.18 -7.37
CA GLU A 352 -54.65 40.83 -8.67
C GLU A 352 -55.58 40.26 -9.73
N ILE A 353 -55.71 38.94 -9.79
CA ILE A 353 -56.65 38.25 -10.69
C ILE A 353 -58.09 38.66 -10.38
N ALA A 354 -58.44 38.78 -9.09
CA ALA A 354 -59.75 39.24 -8.65
C ALA A 354 -60.06 40.67 -9.11
N ARG A 355 -59.08 41.58 -9.01
CA ARG A 355 -59.19 42.95 -9.53
C ARG A 355 -59.35 42.98 -11.04
N ASP A 356 -58.55 42.22 -11.78
CA ASP A 356 -58.62 42.15 -13.26
C ASP A 356 -59.98 41.61 -13.75
N LEU A 357 -60.53 40.61 -13.06
CA LEU A 357 -61.77 39.93 -13.45
C LEU A 357 -63.03 40.52 -12.79
N GLY A 358 -62.92 41.58 -11.99
CA GLY A 358 -64.04 42.23 -11.31
C GLY A 358 -64.80 41.33 -10.33
N ILE A 359 -64.12 40.40 -9.66
CA ILE A 359 -64.71 39.47 -8.68
C ILE A 359 -63.96 39.48 -7.34
N SER A 360 -64.49 38.80 -6.32
CA SER A 360 -63.81 38.68 -5.04
C SER A 360 -62.64 37.68 -5.10
N GLN A 361 -61.59 37.95 -4.32
CA GLN A 361 -60.44 37.04 -4.18
C GLN A 361 -60.87 35.64 -3.68
N MET A 362 -61.85 35.57 -2.77
CA MET A 362 -62.42 34.31 -2.32
C MET A 362 -63.12 33.53 -3.45
N HIS A 363 -63.73 34.23 -4.41
CA HIS A 363 -64.30 33.57 -5.59
C HIS A 363 -63.20 33.01 -6.50
N VAL A 364 -62.12 33.77 -6.75
CA VAL A 364 -60.95 33.28 -7.50
C VAL A 364 -60.33 32.05 -6.82
N SER A 365 -60.17 32.08 -5.50
CA SER A 365 -59.66 30.95 -4.71
C SER A 365 -60.51 29.69 -4.88
N ARG A 366 -61.84 29.80 -4.71
CA ARG A 366 -62.77 28.67 -4.89
C ARG A 366 -62.81 28.14 -6.32
N LEU A 367 -62.62 29.00 -7.32
CA LEU A 367 -62.54 28.56 -8.73
C LEU A 367 -61.24 27.79 -8.96
N LEU A 368 -60.09 28.34 -8.55
CA LEU A 368 -58.79 27.67 -8.68
C LEU A 368 -58.77 26.30 -8.00
N SER A 369 -59.21 26.19 -6.74
CA SER A 369 -59.24 24.90 -6.05
C SER A 369 -60.08 23.88 -6.79
N ARG A 370 -61.33 24.22 -7.15
CA ARG A 370 -62.22 23.30 -7.89
C ARG A 370 -61.65 22.89 -9.24
N THR A 371 -61.08 23.83 -10.00
CA THR A 371 -60.47 23.55 -11.30
C THR A 371 -59.25 22.63 -11.16
N LEU A 372 -58.39 22.87 -10.17
CA LEU A 372 -57.22 22.02 -9.91
C LEU A 372 -57.61 20.63 -9.43
N ASP A 373 -58.61 20.51 -8.56
CA ASP A 373 -59.11 19.22 -8.09
C ASP A 373 -59.71 18.41 -9.25
N ARG A 374 -60.49 19.06 -10.12
CA ARG A 374 -61.01 18.44 -11.34
C ARG A 374 -59.91 17.97 -12.28
N LEU A 375 -58.90 18.82 -12.54
CA LEU A 375 -57.76 18.44 -13.39
C LEU A 375 -56.99 17.25 -12.80
N ARG A 376 -56.82 17.21 -11.47
CA ARG A 376 -56.18 16.08 -10.79
C ARG A 376 -56.99 14.80 -10.90
N GLU A 377 -58.30 14.85 -10.66
CA GLU A 377 -59.17 13.68 -10.82
C GLU A 377 -59.19 13.15 -12.25
N ASP A 378 -59.26 14.05 -13.24
CA ASP A 378 -59.32 13.65 -14.65
C ASP A 378 -57.98 13.08 -15.13
N LEU A 379 -56.85 13.57 -14.59
CA LEU A 379 -55.51 13.03 -14.88
C LEU A 379 -55.35 11.61 -14.30
N LEU A 380 -55.78 11.37 -13.06
CA LEU A 380 -55.71 10.05 -12.39
C LEU A 380 -56.70 9.01 -12.94
N ARG A 381 -57.66 9.41 -13.79
CA ARG A 381 -58.58 8.50 -14.49
C ARG A 381 -58.08 8.07 -15.88
N GLN A 382 -56.99 8.66 -16.38
CA GLN A 382 -56.41 8.36 -17.69
C GLN A 382 -55.28 7.33 -17.66
N ASP A 383 -54.88 6.88 -16.46
CA ASP A 383 -54.19 5.60 -16.21
C ASP A 383 -55.21 4.45 -16.09
#